data_AF-A0A158EWC6-F1
#
_entry.id   AF-A0A158EWC6-F1
#
_cell.length_a   1.000
_cell.length_b   1.000
_cell.length_c   1.000
_cell.angle_alpha   90.00
_cell.angle_beta   90.00
_cell.angle_gamma   90.00
#
_symmetry.space_group_name_H-M   'P 1'
#
loop_
_entity.id
_entity.type
_entity.pdbx_description
1 polymer ?
#
loop_
_entity_poly.entity_id
_entity_poly.type
_entity_poly.pdbx_seq_one_letter_code
_entity_poly.pdbx_strand_id
1 'polypeptide(L)'
;MSTQSKLASDETQAKRGRAFGKAAAIWSFLVFTSIPILNLVFGTGLVLWFGTTIYGRSARMGKDFAWLFAGAALCMFGFAFPAIAETWHMGFGTGWVLEVGLNLFVCLFVVGGRLGHLFAADAHSSKAVA
;
A
#
# COMPACT_ATOMS: atom_id res chain seq x y z
N MET A 1 -10.57 -31.58 26.32
CA MET A 1 -11.40 -30.75 25.42
C MET A 1 -10.97 -29.27 25.38
N SER A 2 -9.73 -28.90 25.78
CA SER A 2 -9.28 -27.50 25.92
C SER A 2 -8.25 -27.03 24.89
N THR A 3 -7.55 -27.95 24.23
CA THR A 3 -6.46 -27.63 23.28
C THR A 3 -6.99 -27.05 21.96
N GLN A 4 -8.12 -27.55 21.46
CA GLN A 4 -8.75 -27.02 20.23
C GLN A 4 -9.30 -25.59 20.41
N SER A 5 -9.80 -25.24 21.60
CA SER A 5 -10.33 -23.90 21.87
C SER A 5 -9.22 -22.84 21.88
N LYS A 6 -8.04 -23.16 22.44
CA LYS A 6 -6.85 -22.28 22.36
C LYS A 6 -6.32 -22.10 20.94
N LEU A 7 -6.24 -23.19 20.16
CA LEU A 7 -5.84 -23.13 18.74
C LEU A 7 -6.79 -22.28 17.89
N ALA A 8 -8.10 -22.40 18.10
CA ALA A 8 -9.09 -21.57 17.40
C ALA A 8 -9.02 -20.08 17.81
N SER A 9 -8.68 -19.80 19.08
CA SER A 9 -8.45 -18.45 19.57
C SER A 9 -7.21 -17.82 18.94
N ASP A 10 -6.10 -18.56 18.86
CA ASP A 10 -4.84 -18.08 18.27
C ASP A 10 -4.95 -17.83 16.76
N GLU A 11 -5.63 -18.70 16.01
CA GLU A 11 -5.90 -18.45 14.58
C GLU A 11 -6.80 -17.23 14.36
N THR A 12 -7.78 -17.00 15.24
CA THR A 12 -8.66 -15.84 15.17
C THR A 12 -7.91 -14.56 15.52
N GLN A 13 -7.01 -14.60 16.50
CA GLN A 13 -6.17 -13.48 16.90
C GLN A 13 -5.10 -13.17 15.84
N ALA A 14 -4.52 -14.18 15.19
CA ALA A 14 -3.60 -14.01 14.07
C ALA A 14 -4.28 -13.42 12.81
N LYS A 15 -5.52 -13.86 12.49
CA LYS A 15 -6.34 -13.26 11.42
C LYS A 15 -6.68 -11.80 11.72
N ARG A 16 -7.07 -11.49 12.96
CA ARG A 16 -7.34 -10.12 13.40
C ARG A 16 -6.09 -9.26 13.38
N GLY A 17 -4.95 -9.76 13.86
CA GLY A 17 -3.67 -9.05 13.82
C GLY A 17 -3.22 -8.72 12.40
N ARG A 18 -3.40 -9.65 11.44
CA ARG A 18 -3.15 -9.37 10.01
C ARG A 18 -4.11 -8.33 9.42
N ALA A 19 -5.39 -8.39 9.78
CA ALA A 19 -6.37 -7.41 9.35
C ALA A 19 -6.07 -6.01 9.93
N PHE A 20 -5.69 -5.95 11.21
CA PHE A 20 -5.31 -4.72 11.90
C PHE A 20 -4.01 -4.14 11.36
N GLY A 21 -3.01 -4.98 11.09
CA GLY A 21 -1.75 -4.55 10.47
C GLY A 21 -1.96 -4.00 9.06
N LYS A 22 -2.82 -4.64 8.26
CA LYS A 22 -3.23 -4.10 6.95
C LYS A 22 -3.97 -2.77 7.09
N ALA A 23 -4.93 -2.69 8.00
CA ALA A 23 -5.67 -1.46 8.24
C ALA A 23 -4.75 -0.33 8.70
N ALA A 24 -3.83 -0.59 9.63
CA ALA A 24 -2.85 0.38 10.12
C ALA A 24 -1.87 0.82 9.02
N ALA A 25 -1.42 -0.11 8.17
CA ALA A 25 -0.57 0.23 7.02
C ALA A 25 -1.30 1.11 6.00
N ILE A 26 -2.56 0.80 5.70
CA ILE A 26 -3.41 1.61 4.82
C ILE A 26 -3.66 3.00 5.44
N TRP A 27 -3.96 3.06 6.73
CA TRP A 27 -4.20 4.33 7.45
C TRP A 27 -2.95 5.20 7.46
N SER A 28 -1.79 4.60 7.77
CA SER A 28 -0.50 5.30 7.76
C SER A 28 -0.20 5.82 6.36
N PHE A 29 -0.37 4.98 5.33
CA PHE A 29 -0.21 5.40 3.93
C PHE A 29 -1.13 6.57 3.59
N LEU A 30 -2.41 6.55 4.00
CA LEU A 30 -3.35 7.66 3.78
C LEU A 30 -2.88 8.97 4.43
N VAL A 31 -2.45 8.91 5.70
CA VAL A 31 -2.01 10.10 6.43
C VAL A 31 -0.75 10.68 5.80
N PHE A 32 0.22 9.83 5.47
CA PHE A 32 1.45 10.30 4.84
C PHE A 32 1.24 10.81 3.42
N THR A 33 0.33 10.20 2.65
CA THR A 33 0.06 10.63 1.27
C THR A 33 -0.90 11.81 1.17
N SER A 34 -1.64 12.15 2.24
CA SER A 34 -2.53 13.32 2.28
C SER A 34 -1.83 14.64 2.57
N ILE A 35 -0.56 14.60 2.98
CA ILE A 35 0.30 15.78 3.13
C ILE A 35 1.28 15.80 1.95
N PRO A 36 1.30 16.83 1.09
CA PRO A 36 2.10 16.87 -0.13
C PRO A 36 3.58 16.50 0.03
N ILE A 37 4.24 17.10 1.04
CA ILE A 37 5.66 16.87 1.30
C ILE A 37 5.91 15.44 1.77
N LEU A 38 5.01 14.90 2.61
CA LEU A 38 5.11 13.52 3.07
C LEU A 38 4.77 12.54 1.94
N ASN A 39 3.86 12.86 1.03
CA ASN A 39 3.57 12.07 -0.15
C ASN A 39 4.81 11.94 -1.05
N LEU A 40 5.53 13.05 -1.27
CA LEU A 40 6.78 13.03 -2.01
C LEU A 40 7.87 12.20 -1.34
N VAL A 41 8.12 12.42 -0.04
CA VAL A 41 9.19 11.71 0.69
C VAL A 41 8.86 10.23 0.86
N PHE A 42 7.65 9.92 1.34
CA PHE A 42 7.19 8.57 1.60
C PHE A 42 6.92 7.79 0.30
N GLY A 43 6.34 8.44 -0.70
CA GLY A 43 6.11 7.88 -2.03
C GLY A 43 7.43 7.54 -2.74
N THR A 44 8.43 8.43 -2.68
CA THR A 44 9.77 8.13 -3.20
C THR A 44 10.42 6.97 -2.45
N GLY A 45 10.33 6.96 -1.12
CA GLY A 45 10.81 5.86 -0.29
C GLY A 45 10.16 4.51 -0.65
N LEU A 46 8.86 4.49 -0.88
CA LEU A 46 8.13 3.28 -1.32
C LEU A 46 8.56 2.84 -2.72
N VAL A 47 8.72 3.76 -3.67
CA VAL A 47 9.19 3.41 -5.02
C VAL A 47 10.60 2.81 -4.97
N LEU A 48 11.51 3.38 -4.16
CA LEU A 48 12.85 2.83 -3.99
C LEU A 48 12.80 1.45 -3.32
N TRP A 49 12.01 1.29 -2.25
CA TRP A 49 11.89 0.02 -1.55
C TRP A 49 11.31 -1.08 -2.45
N PHE A 50 10.19 -0.81 -3.13
CA PHE A 50 9.61 -1.73 -4.12
C PHE A 50 10.54 -1.99 -5.29
N GLY A 51 11.28 -0.97 -5.76
CA GLY A 51 12.27 -1.12 -6.81
C GLY A 51 13.35 -2.13 -6.44
N THR A 52 13.89 -2.06 -5.21
CA THR A 52 14.87 -3.05 -4.73
C THR A 52 14.26 -4.45 -4.59
N THR A 53 13.00 -4.57 -4.16
CA THR A 53 12.33 -5.88 -4.04
C THR A 53 12.04 -6.50 -5.39
N ILE A 54 11.62 -5.71 -6.38
CA ILE A 54 11.39 -6.16 -7.76
C ILE A 54 12.71 -6.61 -8.39
N TYR A 55 13.79 -5.85 -8.23
CA TYR A 55 15.11 -6.19 -8.77
C TYR A 55 15.66 -7.49 -8.18
N GLY A 56 15.47 -7.72 -6.87
CA GLY A 56 15.98 -8.91 -6.20
C GLY A 56 15.11 -10.17 -6.35
N ARG A 57 13.82 -10.05 -6.69
CA ARG A 57 12.86 -11.17 -6.57
C ARG A 57 11.92 -11.37 -7.76
N SER A 58 11.74 -10.40 -8.65
CA SER A 58 10.78 -10.55 -9.75
C SER A 58 11.40 -11.19 -10.99
N ALA A 59 10.81 -12.30 -11.44
CA ALA A 59 11.10 -12.90 -12.75
C ALA A 59 10.49 -12.11 -13.93
N ARG A 60 9.67 -11.08 -13.66
CA ARG A 60 8.97 -10.24 -14.65
C ARG A 60 9.16 -8.75 -14.36
N MET A 61 10.41 -8.36 -14.07
CA MET A 61 10.80 -7.02 -13.61
C MET A 61 10.15 -5.89 -14.41
N GLY A 62 10.15 -5.96 -15.74
CA GLY A 62 9.60 -4.89 -16.59
C GLY A 62 8.11 -4.62 -16.35
N LYS A 63 7.29 -5.65 -16.12
CA LYS A 63 5.86 -5.46 -15.89
C LYS A 63 5.59 -4.92 -14.49
N ASP A 64 6.35 -5.37 -13.49
CA ASP A 64 6.18 -4.93 -12.11
C ASP A 64 6.69 -3.50 -11.91
N PHE A 65 7.78 -3.12 -12.56
CA PHE A 65 8.22 -1.72 -12.62
C PHE A 65 7.19 -0.83 -13.31
N ALA A 66 6.57 -1.29 -14.41
CA ALA A 66 5.52 -0.52 -15.08
C ALA A 66 4.32 -0.25 -14.14
N TRP A 67 3.91 -1.25 -13.35
CA TRP A 67 2.85 -1.06 -12.35
C TRP A 67 3.28 -0.16 -11.19
N LEU A 68 4.52 -0.26 -10.72
CA LEU A 68 5.06 0.60 -9.68
C LEU A 68 5.10 2.07 -10.13
N PHE A 69 5.63 2.34 -11.31
CA PHE A 69 5.68 3.70 -11.87
C PHE A 69 4.29 4.23 -12.23
N ALA A 70 3.39 3.38 -12.74
CA ALA A 70 2.01 3.77 -12.97
C ALA A 70 1.30 4.17 -11.66
N GLY A 71 1.51 3.41 -10.58
CA GLY A 71 1.02 3.75 -9.25
C GLY A 71 1.60 5.06 -8.72
N ALA A 72 2.92 5.26 -8.86
CA ALA A 72 3.59 6.49 -8.45
C ALA A 72 3.09 7.71 -9.24
N ALA A 73 2.92 7.57 -10.56
CA ALA A 73 2.37 8.62 -11.41
C ALA A 73 0.92 8.96 -11.03
N LEU A 74 0.10 7.95 -10.71
CA LEU A 74 -1.26 8.15 -10.19
C LEU A 74 -1.23 8.91 -8.86
N CYS A 75 -0.36 8.57 -7.91
CA CYS A 75 -0.23 9.32 -6.65
C CYS A 75 0.22 10.78 -6.86
N MET A 76 1.13 11.02 -7.81
CA MET A 76 1.57 12.38 -8.18
C MET A 76 0.45 13.18 -8.88
N PHE A 77 -0.38 12.51 -9.68
CA PHE A 77 -1.57 13.13 -10.25
C PHE A 77 -2.62 13.43 -9.17
N GLY A 78 -2.76 12.52 -8.20
CA GLY A 78 -3.61 12.69 -7.01
C GLY A 78 -3.29 13.98 -6.26
N PHE A 79 -2.00 14.27 -6.07
CA PHE A 79 -1.54 15.51 -5.45
C PHE A 79 -2.03 16.80 -6.16
N ALA A 80 -2.28 16.75 -7.47
CA ALA A 80 -2.78 17.92 -8.19
C ALA A 80 -4.29 18.14 -8.00
N PHE A 81 -5.05 17.15 -7.51
CA PHE A 81 -6.51 17.25 -7.39
C PHE A 81 -7.02 18.33 -6.43
N PRO A 82 -6.44 18.55 -5.24
CA PRO A 82 -6.86 19.66 -4.36
C PRO A 82 -6.75 21.02 -5.06
N ALA A 83 -5.63 21.26 -5.76
CA ALA A 83 -5.40 22.49 -6.51
C ALA A 83 -6.36 22.63 -7.70
N ILE A 84 -6.59 21.54 -8.45
CA ILE A 84 -7.54 21.54 -9.57
C ILE A 84 -8.97 21.77 -9.04
N ALA A 85 -9.41 21.06 -8.00
CA ALA A 85 -10.76 21.21 -7.46
C ALA A 85 -11.04 22.64 -6.94
N GLU A 86 -10.01 23.32 -6.43
CA GLU A 86 -10.09 24.72 -6.03
C GLU A 86 -10.29 25.65 -7.24
N THR A 87 -9.57 25.42 -8.34
CA THR A 87 -9.76 26.19 -9.60
C THR A 87 -11.11 25.93 -10.27
N TRP A 88 -11.76 24.79 -10.00
CA TRP A 88 -13.08 24.43 -10.54
C TRP A 88 -14.25 24.76 -9.60
N HIS A 89 -14.01 25.54 -8.52
CA HIS A 89 -15.01 25.90 -7.51
C HIS A 89 -15.69 24.71 -6.80
N MET A 90 -15.11 23.51 -6.88
CA MET A 90 -15.61 22.31 -6.19
C MET A 90 -15.19 22.27 -4.70
N GLY A 91 -14.27 23.15 -4.32
CA GLY A 91 -13.75 23.29 -2.95
C GLY A 91 -12.59 22.33 -2.66
N PHE A 92 -11.64 22.82 -1.86
CA PHE A 92 -10.42 22.09 -1.49
C PHE A 92 -10.71 20.71 -0.88
N GLY A 93 -11.74 20.62 -0.03
CA GLY A 93 -12.13 19.36 0.62
C GLY A 93 -12.53 18.27 -0.38
N THR A 94 -13.21 18.62 -1.47
CA THR A 94 -13.60 17.67 -2.52
C THR A 94 -12.37 17.14 -3.28
N GLY A 95 -11.42 18.03 -3.60
CA GLY A 95 -10.16 17.63 -4.23
C GLY A 95 -9.29 16.76 -3.33
N TRP A 96 -9.28 17.05 -2.02
CA TRP A 96 -8.61 16.21 -1.02
C TRP A 96 -9.24 14.81 -0.90
N VAL A 97 -10.58 14.69 -0.89
CA VAL A 97 -11.24 13.39 -0.87
C VAL A 97 -10.93 12.58 -2.14
N LEU A 98 -10.87 13.23 -3.30
CA LEU A 98 -10.48 12.60 -4.56
C LEU A 98 -9.03 12.10 -4.55
N GLU A 99 -8.10 12.91 -4.03
CA GLU A 99 -6.70 12.51 -3.82
C GLU A 99 -6.61 11.28 -2.92
N VAL A 100 -7.26 11.34 -1.75
CA VAL A 100 -7.28 10.23 -0.78
C VAL A 100 -7.87 8.97 -1.39
N GLY A 101 -8.98 9.08 -2.12
CA GLY A 101 -9.61 7.95 -2.82
C GLY A 101 -8.69 7.32 -3.87
N LEU A 102 -7.97 8.15 -4.64
CA LEU A 102 -7.02 7.69 -5.65
C LEU A 102 -5.82 6.97 -5.01
N ASN A 103 -5.25 7.56 -3.95
CA ASN A 103 -4.14 6.96 -3.22
C ASN A 103 -4.54 5.63 -2.57
N LEU A 104 -5.75 5.53 -2.02
CA LEU A 104 -6.31 4.28 -1.51
C LEU A 104 -6.42 3.23 -2.62
N PHE A 105 -6.92 3.61 -3.80
CA PHE A 105 -7.03 2.73 -4.95
C PHE A 105 -5.65 2.19 -5.39
N VAL A 106 -4.65 3.07 -5.50
CA VAL A 106 -3.27 2.66 -5.84
C VAL A 106 -2.73 1.69 -4.79
N CYS A 107 -2.91 1.99 -3.50
CA CYS A 107 -2.42 1.13 -2.42
C CYS A 107 -3.10 -0.26 -2.43
N LEU A 108 -4.40 -0.33 -2.66
CA LEU A 108 -5.12 -1.60 -2.66
C LEU A 108 -4.86 -2.41 -3.93
N PHE A 109 -4.88 -1.77 -5.10
CA PHE A 109 -4.84 -2.45 -6.39
C PHE A 109 -3.42 -2.69 -6.90
N VAL A 110 -2.56 -1.66 -6.86
CA VAL A 110 -1.19 -1.75 -7.36
C VAL A 110 -0.33 -2.48 -6.33
N VAL A 111 -0.32 -1.99 -5.08
CA VAL A 111 0.55 -2.54 -4.03
C VAL A 111 -0.02 -3.86 -3.47
N GLY A 112 -1.28 -3.88 -3.06
CA GLY A 112 -1.92 -5.06 -2.48
C GLY A 112 -2.26 -6.17 -3.49
N GLY A 113 -2.61 -5.80 -4.72
CA GLY A 113 -3.02 -6.74 -5.77
C GLY A 113 -1.84 -7.16 -6.65
N ARG A 114 -1.36 -6.25 -7.50
CA ARG A 114 -0.36 -6.56 -8.54
C ARG A 114 1.02 -6.86 -7.99
N LEU A 115 1.51 -6.01 -7.09
CA LEU A 115 2.79 -6.19 -6.41
C LEU A 115 2.66 -7.08 -5.16
N GLY A 116 1.43 -7.50 -4.82
CA GLY A 116 1.13 -8.34 -3.66
C GLY A 116 1.90 -9.66 -3.62
N HIS A 117 2.25 -10.21 -4.79
CA HIS A 117 3.03 -11.43 -4.91
C HIS A 117 4.46 -11.30 -4.34
N LEU A 118 5.02 -10.08 -4.29
CA LEU A 118 6.33 -9.81 -3.69
C LEU A 118 6.32 -10.04 -2.17
N PHE A 119 5.16 -9.90 -1.52
CA PHE A 119 4.98 -10.11 -0.08
C PHE A 119 4.68 -11.56 0.31
N ALA A 120 4.25 -12.39 -0.64
CA ALA A 120 3.88 -13.79 -0.36
C ALA A 120 5.09 -14.70 -0.09
N ALA A 121 6.29 -14.30 -0.54
CA ALA A 121 7.50 -15.10 -0.42
C ALA A 121 8.05 -15.19 1.02
N ASP A 122 7.76 -14.21 1.89
CA ASP A 122 8.28 -14.22 3.26
C ASP A 122 7.57 -15.28 4.16
N ALA A 123 6.45 -15.83 3.72
CA ALA A 123 5.77 -16.92 4.43
C ALA A 123 6.54 -18.27 4.35
N HIS A 124 7.46 -18.42 3.39
CA HIS A 124 8.25 -19.65 3.24
C HIS A 124 9.63 -19.59 3.92
N SER A 125 10.17 -18.40 4.20
CA SER A 125 11.49 -18.28 4.86
C SER A 125 11.42 -18.41 6.38
N SER A 126 10.26 -18.17 7.01
CA SER A 126 10.10 -18.32 8.47
C SER A 126 9.92 -19.77 8.92
N LYS A 127 9.79 -20.74 7.99
CA LYS A 127 9.71 -22.17 8.31
C LYS A 127 11.04 -22.91 8.15
N ALA A 128 12.10 -22.24 7.73
CA ALA A 128 13.42 -22.84 7.55
C ALA A 128 14.36 -22.64 8.76
N VAL A 129 13.91 -21.94 9.80
CA VAL A 129 14.63 -21.76 11.06
C VAL A 129 13.68 -22.07 12.22
N ALA A 130 13.31 -23.34 12.36
CA ALA A 130 12.71 -23.91 13.55
C ALA A 130 13.13 -25.38 13.64
#